data_AF-A0A3M2QL81-F1
#
_entry.id   AF-A0A3M2QL81-F1
#
_cell.length_a   1.000
_cell.length_b   1.000
_cell.length_c   1.000
_cell.angle_alpha   90.00
_cell.angle_beta   90.00
_cell.angle_gamma   90.00
#
_symmetry.space_group_name_H-M   'P 1'
#
loop_
_entity.id
_entity.type
_entity.pdbx_description
1 polymer ?
#
loop_
_entity_poly.entity_id
_entity_poly.type
_entity_poly.pdbx_seq_one_letter_code
_entity_poly.pdbx_strand_id
1 'polypeptide(L)'
;MPFTNVSLENLTNKDMEYLYHHLFLPAELPGGDDDCPQNERLLMGFVHHSLESFLLKTDSEAGAAIKACSAMIERLQKSKNAHGFLSAGGVQSVLQQLSLEVPSALFHVPAQNSGVFIYKATASVTVETFELSPSNNAVVATRGRLVRHFPANATEIPCRDLEDEDFQVALAKTLAKMSHQTVEETKHKVKKAKQNHVEDRETVHPRIVVDLLPGILRGAGEQVTVTGISKNTHEEVMWNNSKLPWRRSPLWLLIR
;
A
#
# COMPACT_ATOMS: atom_id res chain seq x y z
N MET A 1 9.92 17.81 6.68
CA MET A 1 10.30 16.96 7.83
C MET A 1 10.29 15.51 7.36
N PRO A 2 11.39 14.76 7.52
CA PRO A 2 11.45 13.36 7.13
C PRO A 2 10.52 12.48 8.00
N PHE A 3 10.17 11.30 7.49
CA PHE A 3 9.43 10.28 8.21
C PHE A 3 10.33 9.70 9.31
N THR A 4 10.11 10.05 10.58
CA THR A 4 10.91 9.54 11.71
C THR A 4 10.26 8.31 12.33
N ASN A 5 11.06 7.30 12.66
CA ASN A 5 10.59 6.07 13.30
C ASN A 5 9.95 6.36 14.67
N VAL A 6 8.85 5.67 14.97
CA VAL A 6 8.23 5.67 16.29
C VAL A 6 9.11 4.82 17.22
N SER A 7 9.44 5.32 18.41
CA SER A 7 10.16 4.53 19.43
C SER A 7 9.22 3.42 19.94
N LEU A 8 9.58 2.17 19.64
CA LEU A 8 8.84 0.99 20.10
C LEU A 8 9.11 0.67 21.58
N GLU A 9 10.04 1.38 22.22
CA GLU A 9 10.40 1.16 23.63
C GLU A 9 9.38 1.76 24.60
N ASN A 10 8.49 2.65 24.12
CA ASN A 10 7.47 3.33 24.93
C ASN A 10 6.09 3.33 24.24
N LEU A 11 5.62 2.16 23.81
CA LEU A 11 4.27 2.03 23.25
C LEU A 11 3.21 2.32 24.30
N THR A 12 2.27 3.22 23.98
CA THR A 12 1.09 3.46 24.81
C THR A 12 0.09 2.31 24.68
N ASN A 13 -0.87 2.22 25.60
CA ASN A 13 -1.96 1.24 25.48
C ASN A 13 -2.73 1.38 24.15
N LYS A 14 -2.89 2.62 23.64
CA LYS A 14 -3.56 2.87 22.36
C LYS A 14 -2.74 2.36 21.17
N ASP A 15 -1.42 2.49 21.23
CA ASP A 15 -0.52 1.97 20.19
C ASP A 15 -0.61 0.44 20.12
N MET A 16 -0.58 -0.21 21.29
CA MET A 16 -0.72 -1.66 21.40
C MET A 16 -2.09 -2.15 20.91
N GLU A 17 -3.16 -1.42 21.25
CA GLU A 17 -4.52 -1.72 20.82
C GLU A 17 -4.66 -1.62 19.29
N TYR A 18 -4.14 -0.54 18.69
CA TYR A 18 -4.10 -0.39 17.25
C TYR A 18 -3.35 -1.57 16.57
N LEU A 19 -2.13 -1.87 17.02
CA LEU A 19 -1.37 -3.01 16.49
C LEU A 19 -2.12 -4.33 16.66
N TYR A 20 -2.75 -4.56 17.83
CA TYR A 20 -3.50 -5.77 18.10
C TYR A 20 -4.66 -5.96 17.11
N HIS A 21 -5.47 -4.91 16.90
CA HIS A 21 -6.61 -4.96 15.98
C HIS A 21 -6.18 -5.23 14.53
N HIS A 22 -5.11 -4.57 14.06
CA HIS A 22 -4.70 -4.68 12.66
C HIS A 22 -3.85 -5.92 12.36
N LEU A 23 -3.03 -6.40 13.31
CA LEU A 23 -2.21 -7.59 13.11
C LEU A 23 -3.02 -8.88 13.28
N PHE A 24 -3.85 -8.96 14.33
CA PHE A 24 -4.49 -10.21 14.72
C PHE A 24 -5.97 -10.31 14.34
N LEU A 25 -6.65 -9.18 14.12
CA LEU A 25 -8.07 -9.14 13.80
C LEU A 25 -8.92 -9.95 14.82
N PRO A 26 -8.91 -9.53 16.10
CA PRO A 26 -9.60 -10.23 17.20
C PRO A 26 -11.13 -10.17 17.05
N ALA A 27 -11.84 -10.87 17.94
CA ALA A 27 -13.31 -10.93 17.91
C ALA A 27 -14.00 -9.58 18.23
N GLU A 28 -13.40 -8.78 19.11
CA GLU A 28 -13.86 -7.42 19.41
C GLU A 28 -13.00 -6.43 18.62
N LEU A 29 -13.65 -5.62 17.77
CA LEU A 29 -13.01 -4.70 16.86
C LEU A 29 -13.55 -3.27 17.08
N PRO A 30 -12.77 -2.23 16.73
CA PRO A 30 -13.23 -0.86 16.87
C PRO A 30 -14.50 -0.59 16.08
N GLY A 31 -15.35 0.28 16.63
CA GLY A 31 -16.62 0.68 16.00
C GLY A 31 -16.48 1.78 14.94
N GLY A 32 -15.30 2.37 14.78
CA GLY A 32 -15.06 3.49 13.90
C GLY A 32 -13.62 3.57 13.43
N ASP A 33 -13.45 4.29 12.32
CA ASP A 33 -12.16 4.53 11.67
C ASP A 33 -11.10 5.06 12.65
N ASP A 34 -9.94 4.42 12.61
CA ASP A 34 -8.73 4.75 13.37
C ASP A 34 -7.52 4.99 12.44
N ASP A 35 -7.78 5.16 11.13
CA ASP A 35 -6.74 5.47 10.15
C ASP A 35 -6.15 6.85 10.42
N CYS A 36 -4.84 6.89 10.64
CA CYS A 36 -4.11 8.13 10.70
C CYS A 36 -2.63 7.92 10.37
N PRO A 37 -1.92 8.98 9.93
CA PRO A 37 -0.51 8.87 9.54
C PRO A 37 0.38 8.33 10.66
N GLN A 38 0.10 8.65 11.93
CA GLN A 38 0.86 8.20 13.10
C GLN A 38 0.75 6.69 13.27
N ASN A 39 -0.47 6.17 13.20
CA ASN A 39 -0.78 4.76 13.31
C ASN A 39 -0.17 3.94 12.16
N GLU A 40 -0.19 4.47 10.93
CA GLU A 40 0.53 3.85 9.81
C GLU A 40 2.05 3.76 10.07
N ARG A 41 2.67 4.81 10.63
CA ARG A 41 4.11 4.74 10.95
C ARG A 41 4.39 3.72 12.03
N LEU A 42 3.53 3.66 13.05
CA LEU A 42 3.65 2.69 14.13
C LEU A 42 3.62 1.27 13.57
N LEU A 43 2.66 0.97 12.69
CA LEU A 43 2.56 -0.34 12.05
C LEU A 43 3.79 -0.69 11.22
N MET A 44 4.25 0.21 10.34
CA MET A 44 5.46 -0.02 9.55
C MET A 44 6.71 -0.15 10.42
N GLY A 45 6.85 0.69 11.44
CA GLY A 45 7.96 0.64 12.38
C GLY A 45 8.01 -0.67 13.16
N PHE A 46 6.85 -1.14 13.64
CA PHE A 46 6.71 -2.43 14.30
C PHE A 46 7.11 -3.59 13.39
N VAL A 47 6.63 -3.60 12.14
CA VAL A 47 6.98 -4.63 11.15
C VAL A 47 8.47 -4.59 10.82
N HIS A 48 9.04 -3.42 10.58
CA HIS A 48 10.47 -3.26 10.31
C HIS A 48 11.34 -3.81 11.44
N HIS A 49 11.05 -3.39 12.68
CA HIS A 49 11.76 -3.87 13.87
C HIS A 49 11.62 -5.38 14.06
N SER A 50 10.43 -5.92 13.78
CA SER A 50 10.19 -7.37 13.85
C SER A 50 11.04 -8.13 12.83
N LEU A 51 11.15 -7.63 11.59
CA LEU A 51 12.02 -8.21 10.56
C LEU A 51 13.49 -8.17 10.99
N GLU A 52 13.98 -7.04 11.50
CA GLU A 52 15.36 -6.91 12.00
C GLU A 52 15.65 -7.88 13.15
N SER A 53 14.72 -7.99 14.12
CA SER A 53 14.86 -8.91 15.25
C SER A 53 14.85 -10.38 14.82
N PHE A 54 14.04 -10.73 13.82
CA PHE A 54 13.96 -12.09 13.30
C PHE A 54 15.17 -12.46 12.44
N LEU A 55 15.74 -11.50 11.71
CA LEU A 55 16.94 -11.69 10.90
C LEU A 55 18.14 -12.17 11.74
N LEU A 56 18.28 -11.67 12.97
CA LEU A 56 19.34 -12.07 13.91
C LEU A 56 19.25 -13.53 14.35
N LYS A 57 18.11 -14.20 14.09
CA LYS A 57 17.79 -15.55 14.58
C LYS A 57 17.62 -16.58 13.46
N THR A 58 17.84 -16.18 12.20
CA THR A 58 17.50 -16.97 11.02
C THR A 58 18.74 -17.43 10.26
N ASP A 59 18.62 -18.56 9.53
CA ASP A 59 19.66 -19.08 8.64
C ASP A 59 19.83 -18.24 7.35
N SER A 60 20.77 -18.63 6.49
CA SER A 60 21.19 -17.78 5.36
C SER A 60 20.13 -17.60 4.28
N GLU A 61 19.29 -18.60 4.03
CA GLU A 61 18.29 -18.55 2.94
C GLU A 61 17.09 -17.70 3.34
N ALA A 62 16.45 -17.99 4.48
CA ALA A 62 15.36 -17.17 4.97
C ALA A 62 15.85 -15.75 5.34
N GLY A 63 17.12 -15.62 5.74
CA GLY A 63 17.77 -14.33 5.98
C GLY A 63 17.81 -13.41 4.76
N ALA A 64 17.97 -13.94 3.54
CA ALA A 64 17.98 -13.13 2.32
C ALA A 64 16.60 -12.53 2.02
N ALA A 65 15.54 -13.33 2.16
CA ALA A 65 14.17 -12.86 1.98
C ALA A 65 13.79 -11.81 3.03
N ILE A 66 14.14 -12.03 4.30
CA ILE A 66 13.89 -11.06 5.39
C ILE A 66 14.62 -9.74 5.13
N LYS A 67 15.88 -9.78 4.67
CA LYS A 67 16.64 -8.58 4.28
C LYS A 67 15.96 -7.81 3.15
N ALA A 68 15.49 -8.52 2.13
CA ALA A 68 14.76 -7.90 1.02
C ALA A 68 13.46 -7.23 1.51
N CYS A 69 12.70 -7.90 2.38
CA CYS A 69 11.50 -7.33 3.00
C CYS A 69 11.82 -6.08 3.85
N SER A 70 12.84 -6.13 4.70
CA SER A 70 13.29 -5.00 5.51
C SER A 70 13.66 -3.79 4.63
N ALA A 71 14.45 -4.01 3.57
CA ALA A 71 14.81 -2.94 2.63
C ALA A 71 13.59 -2.34 1.92
N MET A 72 12.58 -3.16 1.58
CA MET A 72 11.33 -2.64 0.98
C MET A 72 10.53 -1.78 1.97
N ILE A 73 10.46 -2.16 3.25
CA ILE A 73 9.79 -1.36 4.28
C ILE A 73 10.55 -0.04 4.53
N GLU A 74 11.88 -0.07 4.58
CA GLU A 74 12.71 1.13 4.70
C GLU A 74 12.48 2.09 3.52
N ARG A 75 12.44 1.57 2.28
CA ARG A 75 12.13 2.36 1.08
C ARG A 75 10.72 2.93 1.12
N LEU A 76 9.73 2.16 1.56
CA LEU A 76 8.37 2.62 1.73
C LEU A 76 8.29 3.78 2.74
N GLN A 77 8.96 3.67 3.89
CA GLN A 77 9.06 4.75 4.88
C GLN A 77 9.74 5.98 4.29
N LYS A 78 10.88 5.82 3.61
CA LYS A 78 11.64 6.89 2.97
C LYS A 78 10.85 7.62 1.87
N SER A 79 9.94 6.91 1.19
CA SER A 79 9.10 7.50 0.14
C SER A 79 8.00 8.41 0.70
N LYS A 80 7.63 8.27 1.97
CA LYS A 80 6.50 8.98 2.61
C LYS A 80 6.91 10.33 3.22
N ASN A 81 5.95 11.26 3.25
CA ASN A 81 6.02 12.52 3.98
C ASN A 81 5.38 12.41 5.37
N ALA A 82 5.44 13.49 6.16
CA ALA A 82 4.90 13.52 7.53
C ALA A 82 3.37 13.26 7.63
N HIS A 83 2.63 13.38 6.53
CA HIS A 83 1.20 13.12 6.45
C HIS A 83 0.89 11.70 5.94
N GLY A 84 1.88 10.83 5.77
CA GLY A 84 1.68 9.44 5.32
C GLY A 84 1.52 9.30 3.80
N PHE A 85 1.57 10.40 3.03
CA PHE A 85 1.50 10.37 1.57
C PHE A 85 2.88 10.25 0.94
N LEU A 86 2.95 9.82 -0.31
CA LEU A 86 4.21 9.78 -1.05
C LEU A 86 4.73 11.21 -1.29
N SER A 87 6.04 11.40 -1.17
CA SER A 87 6.73 12.61 -1.60
C SER A 87 7.45 12.36 -2.90
N ALA A 88 7.39 13.30 -3.85
CA ALA A 88 8.06 13.13 -5.14
C ALA A 88 9.57 12.89 -4.98
N GLY A 89 10.25 13.66 -4.12
CA GLY A 89 11.66 13.46 -3.83
C GLY A 89 11.98 12.11 -3.18
N GLY A 90 11.12 11.63 -2.26
CA GLY A 90 11.27 10.32 -1.63
C GLY A 90 11.10 9.18 -2.63
N VAL A 91 10.07 9.24 -3.48
CA VAL A 91 9.83 8.26 -4.54
C VAL A 91 10.98 8.24 -5.54
N GLN A 92 11.42 9.41 -6.04
CA GLN A 92 12.55 9.51 -6.95
C GLN A 92 13.83 8.92 -6.34
N SER A 93 14.12 9.24 -5.08
CA SER A 93 15.28 8.67 -4.39
C SER A 93 15.20 7.14 -4.26
N VAL A 94 14.01 6.58 -4.05
CA VAL A 94 13.82 5.12 -4.03
C VAL A 94 14.04 4.52 -5.41
N LEU A 95 13.51 5.14 -6.48
CA LEU A 95 13.72 4.68 -7.86
C LEU A 95 15.21 4.65 -8.23
N GLN A 96 15.96 5.68 -7.86
CA GLN A 96 17.42 5.76 -8.08
C GLN A 96 18.21 4.70 -7.30
N GLN A 97 17.64 4.16 -6.23
CA GLN A 97 18.27 3.12 -5.40
C GLN A 97 17.98 1.70 -5.89
N LEU A 98 17.13 1.51 -6.91
CA LEU A 98 16.84 0.20 -7.47
C LEU A 98 18.10 -0.36 -8.17
N SER A 99 18.57 -1.51 -7.71
CA SER A 99 19.72 -2.23 -8.27
C SER A 99 19.42 -3.72 -8.36
N LEU A 100 20.27 -4.52 -9.01
CA LEU A 100 20.04 -5.97 -9.10
C LEU A 100 20.20 -6.66 -7.74
N GLU A 101 20.97 -6.09 -6.83
CA GLU A 101 21.17 -6.59 -5.46
C GLU A 101 19.96 -6.27 -4.57
N VAL A 102 19.30 -5.12 -4.78
CA VAL A 102 18.11 -4.72 -4.04
C VAL A 102 17.05 -4.22 -5.04
N PRO A 103 16.38 -5.14 -5.76
CA PRO A 103 15.64 -4.82 -6.97
C PRO A 103 14.26 -4.23 -6.73
N SER A 104 13.74 -4.28 -5.50
CA SER A 104 12.31 -4.11 -5.27
C SER A 104 11.94 -2.92 -4.38
N ALA A 105 10.82 -2.27 -4.67
CA ALA A 105 10.24 -1.20 -3.88
C ALA A 105 8.71 -1.31 -3.82
N LEU A 106 8.14 -0.91 -2.68
CA LEU A 106 6.70 -0.82 -2.46
C LEU A 106 6.30 0.63 -2.21
N PHE A 107 5.17 1.05 -2.78
CA PHE A 107 4.58 2.36 -2.56
C PHE A 107 3.11 2.23 -2.16
N HIS A 108 2.74 2.91 -1.07
CA HIS A 108 1.35 3.01 -0.62
C HIS A 108 0.69 4.27 -1.24
N VAL A 109 -0.42 4.08 -1.96
CA VAL A 109 -1.19 5.16 -2.60
C VAL A 109 -2.59 5.25 -1.95
N PRO A 110 -2.69 5.75 -0.71
CA PRO A 110 -3.90 5.62 0.13
C PRO A 110 -5.14 6.27 -0.47
N ALA A 111 -5.01 7.46 -1.07
CA ALA A 111 -6.16 8.15 -1.66
C ALA A 111 -6.80 7.39 -2.83
N GLN A 112 -6.09 6.43 -3.44
CA GLN A 112 -6.61 5.54 -4.49
C GLN A 112 -6.76 4.09 -4.04
N ASN A 113 -6.72 3.81 -2.73
CA ASN A 113 -6.91 2.45 -2.21
C ASN A 113 -5.99 1.40 -2.90
N SER A 114 -4.72 1.76 -3.15
CA SER A 114 -3.85 0.95 -4.01
C SER A 114 -2.41 0.87 -3.54
N GLY A 115 -1.77 -0.24 -3.89
CA GLY A 115 -0.35 -0.46 -3.78
C GLY A 115 0.30 -0.46 -5.17
N VAL A 116 1.57 -0.04 -5.21
CA VAL A 116 2.43 -0.18 -6.38
C VAL A 116 3.68 -0.94 -5.95
N PHE A 117 3.97 -2.05 -6.63
CA PHE A 117 5.16 -2.85 -6.42
C PHE A 117 6.04 -2.76 -7.66
N ILE A 118 7.28 -2.32 -7.48
CA ILE A 118 8.25 -2.15 -8.56
C ILE A 118 9.41 -3.10 -8.32
N TYR A 119 9.82 -3.86 -9.32
CA TYR A 119 11.04 -4.66 -9.25
C TYR A 119 11.86 -4.62 -10.53
N LYS A 120 13.18 -4.47 -10.36
CA LYS A 120 14.17 -4.38 -11.43
C LYS A 120 14.72 -5.77 -11.79
N ALA A 121 14.72 -6.06 -13.08
CA ALA A 121 15.45 -7.16 -13.70
C ALA A 121 16.64 -6.60 -14.50
N THR A 122 17.37 -7.47 -15.21
CA THR A 122 18.59 -7.09 -15.94
C THR A 122 18.32 -6.03 -17.02
N ALA A 123 17.22 -6.15 -17.77
CA ALA A 123 16.92 -5.29 -18.92
C ALA A 123 15.66 -4.43 -18.75
N SER A 124 14.84 -4.75 -17.75
CA SER A 124 13.53 -4.15 -17.56
C SER A 124 13.22 -3.91 -16.09
N VAL A 125 12.19 -3.10 -15.85
CA VAL A 125 11.55 -2.94 -14.55
C VAL A 125 10.07 -3.22 -14.72
N THR A 126 9.54 -4.07 -13.85
CA THR A 126 8.11 -4.35 -13.82
C THR A 126 7.43 -3.52 -12.74
N VAL A 127 6.31 -2.90 -13.09
CA VAL A 127 5.43 -2.14 -12.21
C VAL A 127 4.12 -2.88 -12.08
N GLU A 128 3.91 -3.49 -10.92
CA GLU A 128 2.66 -4.15 -10.53
C GLU A 128 1.78 -3.20 -9.73
N THR A 129 0.47 -3.23 -10.00
CA THR A 129 -0.53 -2.39 -9.33
C THR A 129 -1.68 -3.24 -8.82
N PHE A 130 -2.18 -2.91 -7.62
CA PHE A 130 -3.23 -3.69 -6.99
C PHE A 130 -4.03 -2.90 -5.96
N GLU A 131 -5.28 -3.33 -5.74
CA GLU A 131 -6.19 -2.80 -4.73
C GLU A 131 -5.79 -3.24 -3.31
N LEU A 132 -5.86 -2.35 -2.32
CA LEU A 132 -5.52 -2.69 -0.94
C LEU A 132 -6.71 -3.11 -0.07
N SER A 133 -7.85 -2.44 -0.18
CA SER A 133 -9.06 -2.76 0.57
C SER A 133 -10.21 -3.10 -0.37
N PRO A 134 -10.90 -4.24 -0.19
CA PRO A 134 -12.07 -4.57 -1.00
C PRO A 134 -13.25 -3.65 -0.66
N SER A 135 -14.27 -3.62 -1.52
CA SER A 135 -15.56 -2.97 -1.20
C SER A 135 -16.22 -3.59 0.02
N ASN A 136 -17.00 -2.78 0.76
CA ASN A 136 -17.78 -3.27 1.89
C ASN A 136 -18.73 -4.40 1.47
N ASN A 137 -19.33 -4.30 0.28
CA ASN A 137 -20.18 -5.36 -0.24
C ASN A 137 -19.43 -6.68 -0.43
N ALA A 138 -18.21 -6.65 -0.98
CA ALA A 138 -17.39 -7.85 -1.13
C ALA A 138 -17.04 -8.47 0.23
N VAL A 139 -16.80 -7.66 1.26
CA VAL A 139 -16.57 -8.15 2.63
C VAL A 139 -17.84 -8.80 3.19
N VAL A 140 -18.95 -8.07 3.23
CA VAL A 140 -20.19 -8.50 3.88
C VAL A 140 -20.85 -9.68 3.16
N ALA A 141 -20.75 -9.76 1.83
CA ALA A 141 -21.33 -10.86 1.06
C ALA A 141 -20.51 -12.16 1.15
N THR A 142 -19.25 -12.08 1.58
CA THR A 142 -18.37 -13.25 1.65
C THR A 142 -18.65 -14.06 2.90
N ARG A 143 -18.94 -15.35 2.72
CA ARG A 143 -18.90 -16.32 3.81
C ARG A 143 -17.50 -16.91 3.92
N GLY A 144 -16.84 -16.72 5.06
CA GLY A 144 -15.51 -17.27 5.32
C GLY A 144 -14.39 -16.31 4.92
N ARG A 145 -13.55 -16.69 3.94
CA ARG A 145 -12.39 -15.89 3.50
C ARG A 145 -12.63 -15.34 2.10
N LEU A 146 -12.34 -14.06 1.92
CA LEU A 146 -12.42 -13.41 0.62
C LEU A 146 -11.18 -13.79 -0.19
N VAL A 147 -11.38 -14.40 -1.35
CA VAL A 147 -10.29 -14.74 -2.26
C VAL A 147 -9.96 -13.53 -3.11
N ARG A 148 -8.72 -13.02 -3.00
CA ARG A 148 -8.24 -11.86 -3.77
C ARG A 148 -7.02 -12.25 -4.61
N HIS A 149 -6.93 -11.68 -5.80
CA HIS A 149 -5.86 -11.98 -6.76
C HIS A 149 -4.97 -10.75 -6.94
N PHE A 150 -3.65 -10.99 -6.99
CA PHE A 150 -2.65 -9.93 -7.13
C PHE A 150 -1.58 -10.34 -8.14
N PRO A 151 -1.04 -9.40 -8.94
CA PRO A 151 -1.50 -8.01 -9.07
C PRO A 151 -2.79 -7.91 -9.91
N ALA A 152 -3.38 -6.71 -9.96
CA ALA A 152 -4.46 -6.41 -10.89
C ALA A 152 -3.92 -6.11 -12.30
N ASN A 153 -2.77 -5.43 -12.38
CA ASN A 153 -2.11 -5.10 -13.63
C ASN A 153 -0.58 -5.09 -13.45
N ALA A 154 0.15 -5.42 -14.51
CA ALA A 154 1.60 -5.36 -14.58
C ALA A 154 2.05 -4.71 -15.89
N THR A 155 2.93 -3.71 -15.79
CA THR A 155 3.56 -3.05 -16.94
C THR A 155 5.07 -3.20 -16.84
N GLU A 156 5.70 -3.71 -17.89
CA GLU A 156 7.15 -3.80 -18.01
C GLU A 156 7.69 -2.61 -18.80
N ILE A 157 8.75 -1.99 -18.28
CA ILE A 157 9.40 -0.80 -18.86
C ILE A 157 10.89 -1.11 -19.02
N PRO A 158 11.52 -0.79 -20.16
CA PRO A 158 12.97 -0.95 -20.33
C PRO A 158 13.76 -0.18 -19.26
N CYS A 159 14.84 -0.76 -18.74
CA CYS A 159 15.68 -0.11 -17.72
C CYS A 159 16.17 1.27 -18.18
N ARG A 160 16.53 1.43 -19.45
CA ARG A 160 16.96 2.70 -20.05
C ARG A 160 15.92 3.83 -19.87
N ASP A 161 14.63 3.50 -19.89
CA ASP A 161 13.55 4.48 -19.82
C ASP A 161 13.26 4.82 -18.36
N LEU A 162 13.43 3.87 -17.43
CA LEU A 162 13.35 4.18 -15.99
C LEU A 162 14.61 4.91 -15.47
N GLU A 163 15.77 4.69 -16.08
CA GLU A 163 17.03 5.36 -15.73
C GLU A 163 17.08 6.82 -16.21
N ASP A 164 16.19 7.20 -17.12
CA ASP A 164 15.97 8.59 -17.51
C ASP A 164 15.45 9.43 -16.34
N GLU A 165 16.16 10.50 -16.02
CA GLU A 165 15.87 11.33 -14.85
C GLU A 165 14.51 12.04 -14.97
N ASP A 166 14.15 12.52 -16.17
CA ASP A 166 12.88 13.19 -16.42
C ASP A 166 11.70 12.22 -16.26
N PHE A 167 11.86 10.98 -16.72
CA PHE A 167 10.90 9.91 -16.49
C PHE A 167 10.71 9.64 -14.99
N GLN A 168 11.80 9.49 -14.21
CA GLN A 168 11.71 9.28 -12.77
C GLN A 168 11.00 10.44 -12.06
N VAL A 169 11.32 11.69 -12.44
CA VAL A 169 10.67 12.88 -11.89
C VAL A 169 9.17 12.88 -12.22
N ALA A 170 8.78 12.55 -13.45
CA ALA A 170 7.39 12.49 -13.87
C ALA A 170 6.62 11.38 -13.15
N LEU A 171 7.18 10.18 -13.04
CA LEU A 171 6.59 9.05 -12.33
C LEU A 171 6.44 9.37 -10.83
N ALA A 172 7.49 9.91 -10.21
CA ALA A 172 7.48 10.27 -8.80
C ALA A 172 6.43 11.35 -8.47
N LYS A 173 6.31 12.38 -9.31
CA LYS A 173 5.27 13.41 -9.17
C LYS A 173 3.87 12.83 -9.36
N THR A 174 3.70 11.94 -10.33
CA THR A 174 2.43 11.25 -10.59
C THR A 174 1.99 10.42 -9.38
N LEU A 175 2.87 9.56 -8.85
CA LEU A 175 2.60 8.74 -7.68
C LEU A 175 2.35 9.58 -6.43
N ALA A 176 3.14 10.64 -6.21
CA ALA A 176 2.92 11.60 -5.12
C ALA A 176 1.51 12.21 -5.21
N LYS A 177 1.13 12.72 -6.38
CA LYS A 177 -0.19 13.31 -6.62
C LYS A 177 -1.33 12.30 -6.38
N MET A 178 -1.21 11.10 -6.95
CA MET A 178 -2.19 10.02 -6.76
C MET A 178 -2.33 9.63 -5.28
N SER A 179 -1.25 9.70 -4.49
CA SER A 179 -1.28 9.27 -3.09
C SER A 179 -2.14 10.14 -2.18
N HIS A 180 -2.37 11.41 -2.52
CA HIS A 180 -3.10 12.37 -1.67
C HIS A 180 -4.31 13.03 -2.33
N GLN A 181 -4.42 13.06 -3.67
CA GLN A 181 -5.56 13.70 -4.34
C GLN A 181 -6.72 12.75 -4.50
N THR A 182 -7.89 13.07 -3.94
CA THR A 182 -9.10 12.30 -4.18
C THR A 182 -9.68 12.60 -5.57
N VAL A 183 -10.23 11.58 -6.22
CA VAL A 183 -10.98 11.72 -7.48
C VAL A 183 -12.46 11.44 -7.19
N GLU A 184 -13.38 12.35 -7.55
CA GLU A 184 -14.79 12.18 -7.19
C GLU A 184 -15.45 10.99 -7.91
N GLU A 185 -15.01 10.69 -9.13
CA GLU A 185 -15.53 9.62 -9.98
C GLU A 185 -15.17 8.22 -9.48
N THR A 186 -14.18 8.11 -8.58
CA THR A 186 -13.82 6.85 -7.93
C THR A 186 -14.55 6.63 -6.61
N LYS A 187 -15.28 7.64 -6.11
CA LYS A 187 -16.12 7.50 -4.93
C LYS A 187 -17.50 6.98 -5.31
N HIS A 188 -18.01 6.05 -4.52
CA HIS A 188 -19.35 5.52 -4.70
C HIS A 188 -20.39 6.62 -4.42
N LYS A 189 -21.46 6.64 -5.22
CA LYS A 189 -22.57 7.58 -5.04
C LYS A 189 -23.83 6.81 -4.69
N VAL A 190 -24.53 7.26 -3.66
CA VAL A 190 -25.84 6.72 -3.24
C VAL A 190 -26.92 7.75 -3.42
N LYS A 191 -28.11 7.30 -3.79
CA LYS A 191 -29.27 8.17 -3.90
C LYS A 191 -29.92 8.33 -2.52
N LYS A 192 -29.77 9.50 -1.90
CA LYS A 192 -30.45 9.88 -0.65
C LYS A 192 -31.37 11.06 -0.93
N ALA A 193 -32.60 11.02 -0.43
CA ALA A 193 -33.60 12.08 -0.64
C ALA A 193 -33.73 12.55 -2.12
N LYS A 194 -33.69 11.60 -3.07
CA LYS A 194 -33.71 11.81 -4.54
C LYS A 194 -32.47 12.49 -5.15
N GLN A 195 -31.46 12.85 -4.35
CA GLN A 195 -30.18 13.41 -4.82
C GLN A 195 -29.06 12.37 -4.71
N ASN A 196 -28.03 12.49 -5.54
CA ASN A 196 -26.85 11.63 -5.47
C ASN A 196 -25.84 12.25 -4.51
N HIS A 197 -25.51 11.53 -3.45
CA HIS A 197 -24.51 11.91 -2.47
C HIS A 197 -23.33 10.94 -2.55
N VAL A 198 -22.12 11.44 -2.34
CA VAL A 198 -20.94 10.60 -2.15
C VAL A 198 -21.16 9.74 -0.90
N GLU A 199 -20.93 8.43 -1.04
CA GLU A 199 -20.96 7.49 0.07
C GLU A 199 -19.55 7.36 0.63
N ASP A 200 -19.21 8.29 1.54
CA ASP A 200 -17.89 8.34 2.18
C ASP A 200 -17.58 7.08 3.00
N ARG A 201 -18.59 6.27 3.33
CA ARG A 201 -18.41 5.01 4.06
C ARG A 201 -18.02 3.86 3.16
N GLU A 202 -17.83 4.02 1.85
CA GLU A 202 -17.35 2.96 0.97
C GLU A 202 -15.87 3.16 0.62
N THR A 203 -15.17 2.07 0.26
CA THR A 203 -13.80 2.17 -0.23
C THR A 203 -13.73 2.89 -1.57
N VAL A 204 -12.59 3.53 -1.83
CA VAL A 204 -12.32 4.20 -3.10
C VAL A 204 -12.06 3.14 -4.17
N HIS A 205 -12.67 3.29 -5.34
CA HIS A 205 -12.40 2.40 -6.46
C HIS A 205 -10.96 2.62 -6.96
N PRO A 206 -10.13 1.57 -7.09
CA PRO A 206 -8.68 1.71 -7.29
C PRO A 206 -8.25 2.13 -8.70
N ARG A 207 -9.19 2.49 -9.60
CA ARG A 207 -8.96 2.58 -11.06
C ARG A 207 -7.89 3.59 -11.48
N ILE A 208 -7.63 4.59 -10.64
CA ILE A 208 -6.58 5.58 -10.90
C ILE A 208 -5.19 4.93 -10.88
N VAL A 209 -4.98 3.92 -10.04
CA VAL A 209 -3.70 3.21 -9.94
C VAL A 209 -3.75 1.88 -10.69
N VAL A 210 -4.86 1.13 -10.68
CA VAL A 210 -4.89 -0.19 -11.33
C VAL A 210 -5.19 -0.16 -12.83
N ASP A 211 -5.79 0.94 -13.34
CA ASP A 211 -6.14 1.07 -14.76
C ASP A 211 -5.42 2.25 -15.44
N LEU A 212 -5.54 3.46 -14.88
CA LEU A 212 -5.01 4.68 -15.49
C LEU A 212 -3.47 4.71 -15.47
N LEU A 213 -2.83 4.43 -14.32
CA LEU A 213 -1.37 4.42 -14.22
C LEU A 213 -0.73 3.41 -15.20
N PRO A 214 -1.13 2.13 -15.25
CA PRO A 214 -0.67 1.21 -16.29
C PRO A 214 -0.92 1.73 -17.71
N GLY A 215 -2.06 2.38 -17.94
CA GLY A 215 -2.38 3.01 -19.21
C GLY A 215 -1.39 4.10 -19.63
N ILE A 216 -0.89 4.90 -18.68
CA ILE A 216 0.16 5.90 -18.90
C ILE A 216 1.51 5.20 -19.14
N LEU A 217 1.85 4.21 -18.30
CA LEU A 217 3.14 3.50 -18.36
C LEU A 217 3.34 2.72 -19.66
N ARG A 218 2.26 2.26 -20.31
CA ARG A 218 2.31 1.65 -21.65
C ARG A 218 2.83 2.59 -22.74
N GLY A 219 2.92 3.90 -22.51
CA GLY A 219 3.60 4.81 -23.42
C GLY A 219 5.11 4.59 -23.50
N ALA A 220 5.72 4.01 -22.44
CA ALA A 220 7.15 3.75 -22.32
C ALA A 220 7.47 2.24 -22.16
N GLY A 221 6.46 1.38 -22.31
CA GLY A 221 6.58 -0.04 -21.98
C GLY A 221 5.40 -0.84 -22.52
N GLU A 222 5.24 -2.06 -22.01
CA GLU A 222 4.17 -2.95 -22.44
C GLU A 222 3.47 -3.62 -21.26
N GLN A 223 2.19 -3.95 -21.44
CA GLN A 223 1.47 -4.71 -20.43
C GLN A 223 1.92 -6.17 -20.51
N VAL A 224 2.31 -6.72 -19.37
CA VAL A 224 2.81 -8.09 -19.26
C VAL A 224 1.92 -8.93 -18.36
N THR A 225 2.00 -10.26 -18.54
CA THR A 225 1.42 -11.20 -17.58
C THR A 225 2.52 -11.68 -16.66
N VAL A 226 2.30 -11.55 -15.36
CA VAL A 226 3.22 -12.00 -14.31
C VAL A 226 2.61 -13.17 -13.54
N THR A 227 3.44 -13.92 -12.81
CA THR A 227 2.96 -14.94 -11.89
C THR A 227 2.25 -14.28 -10.72
N GLY A 228 0.92 -14.29 -10.75
CA GLY A 228 0.10 -13.74 -9.68
C GLY A 228 0.01 -14.66 -8.46
N ILE A 229 -0.48 -14.09 -7.37
CA ILE A 229 -0.83 -14.82 -6.14
C ILE A 229 -2.33 -14.73 -5.88
N SER A 230 -2.87 -15.77 -5.25
CA SER A 230 -4.23 -15.78 -4.70
C SER A 230 -4.13 -15.78 -3.17
N LYS A 231 -4.70 -14.77 -2.52
CA LYS A 231 -4.65 -14.60 -1.06
C LYS A 231 -6.06 -14.71 -0.50
N ASN A 232 -6.23 -15.62 0.47
CA ASN A 232 -7.41 -15.65 1.32
C ASN A 232 -7.29 -14.52 2.35
N THR A 233 -8.05 -13.45 2.17
CA THR A 233 -8.06 -12.31 3.09
C THR A 233 -9.20 -12.43 4.09
N HIS A 234 -8.90 -12.11 5.35
CA HIS A 234 -9.91 -11.90 6.39
C HIS A 234 -10.03 -10.40 6.59
N GLU A 235 -11.19 -9.89 6.21
CA GLU A 235 -11.56 -8.48 6.24
C GLU A 235 -12.86 -8.35 7.04
N GLU A 236 -13.00 -7.24 7.76
CA GLU A 236 -14.20 -6.92 8.54
C GLU A 236 -14.53 -5.45 8.31
N VAL A 237 -15.83 -5.12 8.33
CA VAL A 237 -16.32 -3.74 8.27
C VAL A 237 -17.19 -3.52 9.49
N MET A 238 -16.65 -2.78 10.46
CA MET A 238 -17.34 -2.55 11.73
C MET A 238 -17.83 -1.13 11.79
N TRP A 239 -19.10 -0.95 12.12
CA TRP A 239 -19.70 0.38 12.22
C TRP A 239 -20.59 0.45 13.44
N ASN A 240 -20.16 1.24 14.43
CA ASN A 240 -20.91 1.50 15.65
C ASN A 240 -20.87 3.00 15.97
N ASN A 241 -21.96 3.69 15.64
CA ASN A 241 -22.18 5.11 15.91
C ASN A 241 -20.99 6.05 15.58
N SER A 242 -20.28 5.77 14.49
CA SER A 242 -19.11 6.51 14.04
C SER A 242 -19.34 7.18 12.68
N LYS A 243 -18.50 8.15 12.32
CA LYS A 243 -18.58 8.84 11.02
C LYS A 243 -18.26 7.89 9.86
N LEU A 244 -17.15 7.18 9.99
CA LEU A 244 -16.63 6.20 9.03
C LEU A 244 -16.50 4.84 9.73
N PRO A 245 -16.80 3.73 9.03
CA PRO A 245 -16.63 2.40 9.59
C PRO A 245 -15.15 2.12 9.84
N TRP A 246 -14.86 1.32 10.86
CA TRP A 246 -13.56 0.71 11.01
C TRP A 246 -13.35 -0.34 9.92
N ARG A 247 -12.12 -0.36 9.39
CA ARG A 247 -11.62 -1.40 8.50
C ARG A 247 -10.21 -1.74 8.89
N ARG A 248 -9.78 -2.94 8.51
CA ARG A 248 -8.38 -3.28 8.60
C ARG A 248 -7.54 -2.33 7.73
N SER A 249 -6.41 -1.87 8.26
CA SER A 249 -5.49 -0.97 7.58
C SER A 249 -5.13 -1.50 6.18
N PRO A 250 -5.34 -0.71 5.10
CA PRO A 250 -4.92 -1.09 3.76
C PRO A 250 -3.40 -1.31 3.67
N LEU A 251 -2.63 -0.54 4.44
CA LEU A 251 -1.18 -0.66 4.56
C LEU A 251 -0.77 -2.02 5.11
N TRP A 252 -1.54 -2.61 6.03
CA TRP A 252 -1.25 -3.94 6.54
C TRP A 252 -1.26 -5.00 5.44
N LEU A 253 -2.18 -4.94 4.48
CA LEU A 253 -2.16 -5.87 3.36
C LEU A 253 -0.88 -5.73 2.52
N LEU A 254 -0.41 -4.49 2.34
CA LEU A 254 0.77 -4.17 1.54
C LEU A 254 2.06 -4.74 2.15
N ILE A 255 2.17 -4.77 3.48
CA ILE A 255 3.41 -5.10 4.19
C ILE A 255 3.42 -6.49 4.86
N ARG A 256 2.34 -7.29 4.71
CA ARG A 256 2.17 -8.60 5.35
C ARG A 256 2.38 -9.81 4.43
#